data_AF-A0AAE0KCD2-F1
#
_entry.id   AF-A0AAE0KCD2-F1
#
_cell.length_a   1.000
_cell.length_b   1.000
_cell.length_c   1.000
_cell.angle_alpha   90.00
_cell.angle_beta   90.00
_cell.angle_gamma   90.00
#
_symmetry.space_group_name_H-M   'P 1'
#
loop_
_entity.id
_entity.type
_entity.pdbx_description
1 polymer ?
#
loop_
_entity_poly.entity_id
_entity_poly.type
_entity_poly.pdbx_seq_one_letter_code
_entity_poly.pdbx_strand_id
1 'polypeptide(L)'
;MSSSSSSSMNKYWIPHLDIHKKVITQELQYYLGPQATVRAYTREGEDGFLITTPGPCLSDEQIDDICVKSKEMWERQAAARASGSSEKPLKRPLHKPVVVSKAGASDSPRRRGEDRWRTDSRSRQGERRRA
;
A
#
# COMPACT_ATOMS: atom_id res chain seq x y z
N MET A 1 -32.29 33.31 -37.13
CA MET A 1 -31.88 31.90 -36.91
C MET A 1 -30.70 31.94 -35.96
N SER A 2 -30.92 31.70 -34.67
CA SER A 2 -29.85 31.70 -33.68
C SER A 2 -29.13 30.36 -33.78
N SER A 3 -27.95 30.35 -34.39
CA SER A 3 -27.08 29.18 -34.40
C SER A 3 -26.69 28.87 -32.96
N SER A 4 -27.24 27.81 -32.38
CA SER A 4 -26.71 27.21 -31.16
C SER A 4 -25.30 26.72 -31.48
N SER A 5 -24.30 27.55 -31.23
CA SER A 5 -22.90 27.13 -31.19
C SER A 5 -22.83 26.05 -30.12
N SER A 6 -22.82 24.79 -30.52
CA SER A 6 -22.41 23.70 -29.63
C SER A 6 -21.02 24.07 -29.16
N SER A 7 -20.88 24.58 -27.93
CA SER A 7 -19.61 24.97 -27.35
C SER A 7 -18.72 23.74 -27.35
N SER A 8 -17.88 23.59 -28.38
CA SER A 8 -17.02 22.43 -28.54
C SER A 8 -16.02 22.48 -27.40
N MET A 9 -16.27 21.69 -26.36
CA MET A 9 -15.36 21.62 -25.22
C MET A 9 -14.08 20.91 -25.68
N ASN A 10 -12.97 21.63 -25.64
CA ASN A 10 -11.66 21.06 -25.89
C ASN A 10 -11.37 20.00 -24.83
N LYS A 11 -10.92 18.83 -25.29
CA LYS A 11 -10.66 17.68 -24.45
C LYS A 11 -9.30 17.08 -24.81
N TYR A 12 -8.41 17.05 -23.85
CA TYR A 12 -7.04 16.57 -24.03
C TYR A 12 -6.54 15.90 -22.76
N TRP A 13 -5.49 15.09 -22.88
CA TRP A 13 -4.96 14.28 -21.79
C TRP A 13 -3.53 14.72 -21.48
N ILE A 14 -3.23 14.81 -20.18
CA ILE A 14 -1.92 15.14 -19.64
C ILE A 14 -1.46 13.94 -18.79
N PRO A 15 -0.22 13.45 -18.95
CA PRO A 15 0.33 12.41 -18.08
C PRO A 15 0.30 12.82 -16.59
N HIS A 16 0.24 11.84 -15.67
CA HIS A 16 0.31 12.10 -14.22
C HIS A 16 1.74 12.42 -13.75
N LEU A 17 2.75 12.33 -14.62
CA LEU A 17 4.14 12.53 -14.22
C LEU A 17 4.33 13.91 -13.59
N ASP A 18 4.80 13.94 -12.34
CA ASP A 18 5.08 15.15 -11.55
C ASP A 18 3.89 16.11 -11.32
N ILE A 19 2.65 15.64 -11.49
CA ILE A 19 1.45 16.45 -11.24
C ILE A 19 0.65 15.95 -10.03
N HIS A 20 0.50 16.77 -9.00
CA HIS A 20 -0.32 16.44 -7.84
C HIS A 20 -1.79 16.78 -8.12
N LYS A 21 -2.71 15.83 -7.93
CA LYS A 21 -4.16 15.98 -8.20
C LYS A 21 -4.77 17.29 -7.68
N LYS A 22 -4.47 17.67 -6.44
CA LYS A 22 -4.96 18.92 -5.85
C LYS A 22 -4.46 20.18 -6.57
N VAL A 23 -3.19 20.20 -7.00
CA VAL A 23 -2.60 21.34 -7.71
C VAL A 23 -3.27 21.49 -9.06
N ILE A 24 -3.28 20.44 -9.89
CA ILE A 24 -3.91 20.53 -11.22
C ILE A 24 -5.39 20.91 -11.14
N THR A 25 -6.13 20.43 -10.14
CA THR A 25 -7.54 20.82 -9.98
C THR A 25 -7.70 22.33 -9.69
N GLN A 26 -6.82 22.90 -8.88
CA GLN A 26 -6.85 24.31 -8.50
C GLN A 26 -6.32 25.21 -9.63
N GLU A 27 -5.14 24.90 -10.15
CA GLU A 27 -4.47 25.69 -11.19
C GLU A 27 -5.22 25.67 -12.51
N LEU A 28 -5.87 24.55 -12.86
CA LEU A 28 -6.72 24.49 -14.05
C LEU A 28 -7.81 25.56 -14.01
N GLN A 29 -8.51 25.68 -12.89
CA GLN A 29 -9.59 26.66 -12.76
C GLN A 29 -9.06 28.10 -12.75
N TYR A 30 -7.81 28.30 -12.30
CA TYR A 30 -7.14 29.60 -12.36
C TYR A 30 -6.81 30.01 -13.80
N TYR A 31 -6.21 29.12 -14.59
CA TYR A 31 -5.80 29.43 -15.96
C TYR A 31 -6.95 29.39 -16.97
N LEU A 32 -7.85 28.42 -16.86
CA LEU A 32 -8.90 28.16 -17.86
C LEU A 32 -10.31 28.57 -17.39
N GLY A 33 -10.44 28.99 -16.13
CA GLY A 33 -11.70 29.38 -15.52
C GLY A 33 -12.49 28.23 -14.88
N PRO A 34 -13.59 28.55 -14.17
CA PRO A 34 -14.32 27.58 -13.34
C PRO A 34 -15.08 26.51 -14.13
N GLN A 35 -15.27 26.70 -15.43
CA GLN A 35 -15.91 25.72 -16.31
C GLN A 35 -14.95 24.62 -16.78
N ALA A 36 -13.64 24.79 -16.56
CA ALA A 36 -12.67 23.77 -16.86
C ALA A 36 -12.73 22.65 -15.82
N THR A 37 -12.67 21.40 -16.28
CA THR A 37 -12.75 20.22 -15.42
C THR A 37 -11.56 19.30 -15.64
N VAL A 38 -11.09 18.70 -14.55
CA VAL A 38 -10.05 17.66 -14.52
C VAL A 38 -10.68 16.37 -14.00
N ARG A 39 -10.41 15.26 -14.66
CA ARG A 39 -10.70 13.91 -14.16
C ARG A 39 -9.49 13.02 -14.31
N ALA A 40 -9.31 12.09 -13.37
CA ALA A 40 -8.33 11.02 -13.54
C ALA A 40 -8.75 10.16 -14.73
N TYR A 41 -7.80 9.81 -15.59
CA TYR A 41 -8.02 9.01 -16.79
C TYR A 41 -6.75 8.27 -17.17
N THR A 42 -6.88 6.98 -17.41
CA THR A 42 -5.79 6.12 -17.87
C THR A 42 -5.86 6.00 -19.39
N ARG A 43 -4.78 6.35 -20.09
CA ARG A 43 -4.66 6.22 -21.54
C ARG A 43 -3.55 5.22 -21.85
N GLU A 44 -3.87 4.15 -22.57
CA GLU A 44 -2.88 3.16 -23.04
C GLU A 44 -2.05 2.51 -21.90
N GLY A 45 -2.60 2.46 -20.69
CA GLY A 45 -1.94 1.93 -19.50
C GLY A 45 -1.18 2.98 -18.68
N GLU A 46 -1.11 4.23 -19.14
CA GLU A 46 -0.52 5.34 -18.41
C GLU A 46 -1.59 6.15 -17.68
N ASP A 47 -1.38 6.37 -16.39
CA ASP A 47 -2.25 7.22 -15.59
C ASP A 47 -2.02 8.69 -15.92
N GLY A 48 -3.10 9.45 -15.97
CA GLY A 48 -3.07 10.87 -16.22
C GLY A 48 -4.36 11.59 -15.90
N PHE A 49 -4.47 12.79 -16.43
CA PHE A 49 -5.57 13.70 -16.24
C PHE A 49 -6.17 14.08 -17.57
N LEU A 50 -7.47 13.85 -17.69
CA LEU A 50 -8.25 14.24 -18.84
C LEU A 50 -8.92 15.58 -18.55
N ILE A 51 -8.51 16.59 -19.31
CA ILE A 51 -8.98 17.95 -19.18
C ILE A 51 -10.17 18.14 -20.11
N THR A 52 -11.17 18.91 -19.67
CA THR A 52 -12.28 19.34 -20.52
C THR A 52 -12.56 20.81 -20.25
N THR A 53 -12.42 21.67 -21.26
CA THR A 53 -12.50 23.14 -21.15
C THR A 53 -13.30 23.73 -22.31
N PRO A 54 -14.15 24.74 -22.09
CA PRO A 54 -14.84 25.45 -23.18
C PRO A 54 -13.95 26.45 -23.93
N GLY A 55 -12.69 26.64 -23.50
CA GLY A 55 -11.75 27.63 -24.02
C GLY A 55 -10.44 27.02 -24.51
N PRO A 56 -9.33 27.79 -24.56
CA PRO A 56 -8.03 27.27 -24.99
C PRO A 56 -7.52 26.15 -24.07
N CYS A 57 -6.61 25.33 -24.60
CA CYS A 57 -5.87 24.36 -23.80
C CYS A 57 -4.78 25.05 -22.97
N LEU A 58 -4.31 24.38 -21.92
CA LEU A 58 -3.12 24.83 -21.18
C LEU A 58 -1.92 24.93 -22.12
N SER A 59 -1.11 25.98 -21.98
CA SER A 59 0.20 26.07 -22.62
C SER A 59 1.23 25.20 -21.88
N ASP A 60 2.33 24.88 -22.56
CA ASP A 60 3.42 24.12 -21.96
C ASP A 60 3.98 24.83 -20.71
N GLU A 61 4.16 26.14 -20.76
CA GLU A 61 4.60 26.95 -19.60
C GLU A 61 3.64 26.82 -18.39
N GLN A 62 2.33 26.75 -18.64
CA GLN A 62 1.34 26.55 -17.57
C GLN A 62 1.39 25.13 -17.01
N ILE A 63 1.69 24.14 -17.84
CA ILE A 63 1.89 22.75 -17.39
C ILE A 63 3.16 22.68 -16.54
N ASP A 64 4.23 23.35 -16.94
CA ASP A 64 5.48 23.43 -16.17
C ASP A 64 5.25 24.09 -14.81
N ASP A 65 4.51 25.21 -14.76
CA ASP A 65 4.10 25.85 -13.51
C ASP A 65 3.34 24.88 -12.57
N ILE A 66 2.44 24.06 -13.14
CA ILE A 66 1.68 23.05 -12.39
C ILE A 66 2.62 21.97 -11.84
N CYS A 67 3.62 21.53 -12.61
CA CYS A 67 4.63 20.57 -12.17
C CYS A 67 5.45 21.12 -11.01
N VAL A 68 5.92 22.37 -11.11
CA VAL A 68 6.69 23.04 -10.04
C VAL A 68 5.85 23.16 -8.75
N LYS A 69 4.62 23.65 -8.85
CA LYS A 69 3.70 23.76 -7.69
C LYS A 69 3.36 22.39 -7.08
N SER A 70 3.26 21.35 -7.92
CA SER A 70 3.04 19.97 -7.48
C SER A 70 4.20 19.44 -6.66
N LYS A 71 5.44 19.70 -7.13
CA LYS A 71 6.67 19.38 -6.40
C LYS A 71 6.71 20.03 -5.02
N GLU A 72 6.48 21.34 -4.95
CA GLU A 72 6.44 22.07 -3.68
C GLU A 72 5.37 21.50 -2.72
N MET A 73 4.20 21.10 -3.25
CA MET A 73 3.17 20.47 -2.43
C MET A 73 3.65 19.13 -1.85
N TRP A 74 4.31 18.28 -2.63
CA TRP A 74 4.87 17.03 -2.13
C TRP A 74 5.96 17.26 -1.10
N GLU A 75 6.88 18.20 -1.34
CA GLU A 75 7.94 18.56 -0.39
C GLU A 75 7.35 19.07 0.92
N ARG A 76 6.34 19.95 0.86
CA ARG A 76 5.63 20.44 2.04
C ARG A 76 4.89 19.33 2.80
N GLN A 77 4.26 18.39 2.09
CA GLN A 77 3.62 17.22 2.71
C GLN A 77 4.65 16.28 3.34
N ALA A 78 5.79 16.06 2.69
CA ALA A 78 6.88 15.24 3.20
C ALA A 78 7.47 15.87 4.46
N ALA A 79 7.75 17.17 4.44
CA ALA A 79 8.22 17.94 5.60
C ALA A 79 7.21 17.90 6.77
N ALA A 80 5.92 18.04 6.50
CA ALA A 80 4.87 17.93 7.53
C ALA A 80 4.74 16.52 8.13
N ARG A 81 5.07 15.47 7.36
CA ARG A 81 5.14 14.09 7.89
C ARG A 81 6.41 13.89 8.72
N ALA A 82 7.53 14.47 8.30
CA ALA A 82 8.79 14.41 9.02
C ALA A 82 8.74 15.19 10.35
N SER A 83 8.01 16.31 10.40
CA SER A 83 7.78 17.09 11.62
C SER A 83 6.59 16.61 12.47
N GLY A 84 5.78 15.69 11.92
CA GLY A 84 4.51 15.21 12.50
C GLY A 84 4.58 13.84 13.17
N SER A 85 5.76 13.36 13.56
CA SER A 85 5.92 12.17 14.41
C SER A 85 5.82 12.47 15.92
N SER A 86 5.22 13.60 16.32
CA SER A 86 4.79 13.79 17.71
C SER A 86 3.41 13.17 17.92
N GLU A 87 3.42 11.93 18.40
CA GLU A 87 2.44 11.36 19.32
C GLU A 87 0.97 11.83 19.14
N LYS A 88 0.37 11.57 17.98
CA LYS A 88 -1.10 11.54 17.93
C LYS A 88 -1.52 10.27 18.68
N PRO A 89 -2.16 10.36 19.86
CA PRO A 89 -2.56 9.18 20.59
C PRO A 89 -3.48 8.37 19.69
N LEU A 90 -3.14 7.10 19.47
CA LEU A 90 -3.98 6.19 18.70
C LEU A 90 -5.38 6.23 19.32
N LYS A 91 -6.42 6.58 18.55
CA LYS A 91 -7.83 6.59 19.01
C LYS A 91 -8.35 5.21 19.43
N ARG A 92 -7.54 4.16 19.31
CA ARG A 92 -7.87 2.77 19.63
C ARG A 92 -6.64 2.09 20.23
N PRO A 93 -6.77 1.34 21.33
CA PRO A 93 -5.64 0.63 21.93
C PRO A 93 -5.05 -0.37 20.94
N LEU A 94 -3.72 -0.31 20.79
CA LEU A 94 -2.93 -1.19 19.94
C LEU A 94 -3.08 -2.64 20.43
N HIS A 95 -3.61 -3.55 19.61
CA HIS A 95 -3.65 -4.97 19.95
C HIS A 95 -2.22 -5.54 19.99
N LYS A 96 -1.92 -6.34 21.01
CA LYS A 96 -0.61 -7.02 21.13
C LYS A 96 -0.45 -8.00 19.97
N PRO A 97 0.74 -8.08 19.33
CA PRO A 97 0.98 -9.06 18.28
C PRO A 97 0.76 -10.47 18.82
N VAL A 98 -0.10 -11.23 18.15
CA VAL A 98 -0.33 -12.64 18.47
C VAL A 98 0.88 -13.40 17.94
N VAL A 99 1.66 -13.97 18.86
CA VAL A 99 2.74 -14.89 18.51
C VAL A 99 2.09 -16.17 17.98
N VAL A 100 2.11 -16.37 16.66
CA VAL A 100 1.78 -17.67 16.06
C VAL A 100 2.97 -18.58 16.28
N SER A 101 2.95 -19.34 17.37
CA SER A 101 3.86 -20.48 17.54
C SER A 101 3.59 -21.48 16.42
N LYS A 102 4.52 -21.55 15.46
CA LYS A 102 4.60 -22.66 14.51
C LYS A 102 4.80 -23.93 15.34
N ALA A 103 3.79 -24.80 15.34
CA ALA A 103 3.76 -26.04 16.09
C ALA A 103 5.09 -26.79 15.92
N GLY A 104 5.70 -27.12 17.05
CA GLY A 104 7.07 -27.61 17.16
C GLY A 104 7.28 -28.96 16.48
N ALA A 105 8.36 -29.05 15.73
CA ALA A 105 9.08 -30.30 15.59
C ALA A 105 9.96 -30.47 16.84
N SER A 106 9.68 -31.51 17.63
CA SER A 106 10.58 -32.30 18.49
C SER A 106 10.08 -32.56 19.92
N ASP A 107 9.91 -33.88 20.16
CA ASP A 107 10.15 -34.65 21.38
C ASP A 107 9.13 -34.65 22.53
N SER A 108 8.62 -35.85 22.83
CA SER A 108 8.11 -36.23 24.15
C SER A 108 8.28 -37.75 24.35
N PRO A 109 9.11 -38.21 25.31
CA PRO A 109 9.20 -39.61 25.68
C PRO A 109 8.10 -39.92 26.71
N ARG A 110 7.18 -40.83 26.37
CA ARG A 110 6.14 -41.29 27.31
C ARG A 110 6.72 -42.32 28.27
N ARG A 111 6.62 -42.01 29.56
CA ARG A 111 6.99 -42.86 30.69
C ARG A 111 5.95 -43.97 30.95
N ARG A 112 6.48 -45.12 31.38
CA ARG A 112 5.98 -46.01 32.45
C ARG A 112 4.59 -46.62 32.25
N GLY A 113 4.56 -47.82 31.66
CA GLY A 113 3.48 -48.81 31.83
C GLY A 113 4.03 -50.00 32.62
N GLU A 114 3.48 -50.22 33.81
CA GLU A 114 3.75 -51.34 34.70
C GLU A 114 2.59 -52.33 34.56
N ASP A 115 2.83 -53.48 33.95
CA ASP A 115 1.90 -54.62 34.02
C ASP A 115 2.69 -55.90 34.26
N ARG A 116 2.60 -56.32 35.53
CA ARG A 116 2.83 -57.66 36.07
C ARG A 116 2.21 -58.70 35.14
N TRP A 117 2.83 -59.85 34.88
CA TRP A 117 2.24 -61.21 34.96
C TRP A 117 3.34 -62.28 34.74
N ARG A 118 3.68 -62.96 35.84
CA ARG A 118 3.99 -64.40 36.02
C ARG A 118 5.13 -65.06 35.23
N THR A 119 6.19 -65.50 35.92
CA THR A 119 6.37 -66.85 36.52
C THR A 119 6.55 -67.96 35.49
N ASP A 120 7.78 -68.47 35.35
CA ASP A 120 8.18 -69.89 35.52
C ASP A 120 9.63 -70.04 35.01
N SER A 121 10.63 -70.12 35.90
CA SER A 121 11.25 -71.37 36.36
C SER A 121 12.15 -72.06 35.33
N ARG A 122 13.33 -72.50 35.82
CA ARG A 122 14.30 -73.45 35.23
C ARG A 122 15.28 -72.80 34.23
N SER A 123 16.59 -73.03 34.29
CA SER A 123 17.43 -73.96 35.03
C SER A 123 18.89 -73.57 34.78
N ARG A 124 19.78 -73.88 35.74
CA ARG A 124 21.10 -74.53 35.58
C ARG A 124 21.91 -74.19 34.30
N GLN A 125 23.17 -73.79 34.34
CA GLN A 125 24.34 -74.38 35.02
C GLN A 125 25.51 -73.41 34.73
N GLY A 126 26.47 -73.16 35.62
CA GLY A 126 27.76 -73.88 35.66
C GLY A 126 28.55 -73.70 34.34
N GLU A 127 29.80 -73.29 34.26
CA GLU A 127 30.92 -73.37 35.17
C GLU A 127 32.12 -72.76 34.42
N ARG A 128 32.96 -72.02 35.14
CA ARG A 128 34.43 -71.86 35.02
C ARG A 128 35.14 -72.28 33.71
N ARG A 129 36.02 -71.38 33.23
CA ARG A 129 37.46 -71.57 32.82
C ARG A 129 37.80 -70.46 31.83
N ARG A 130 38.66 -69.47 32.12
CA ARG A 130 40.14 -69.50 32.23
C ARG A 130 40.79 -70.42 31.20
N ALA A 131 41.26 -69.82 30.11
CA ALA A 131 42.61 -69.96 29.55
C ALA A 131 42.85 -68.77 28.62
#